data_AF-A0A8X6XQF9-F1
#
_entry.id   AF-A0A8X6XQF9-F1
#
_cell.length_a   1.000
_cell.length_b   1.000
_cell.length_c   1.000
_cell.angle_alpha   90.00
_cell.angle_beta   90.00
_cell.angle_gamma   90.00
#
_symmetry.space_group_name_H-M   'P 1'
#
loop_
_entity.id
_entity.type
_entity.pdbx_description
1 polymer ?
#
loop_
_entity_poly.entity_id
_entity_poly.type
_entity_poly.pdbx_seq_one_letter_code
_entity_poly.pdbx_strand_id
1 'polypeptide(L)'
;MQSLINLMRKLPPAVSYIQKLEDVHLTGPTFNIGNSIDALLSADIFFDILKDGKYKLDNGNLILQNTEFGCIISGNTSRFSSGSLHCGLITRDFESLNDTLKSFWEVEEIVPTKFVSDELKKCDEHFLKTMIRDTNGRFCVEMPMKDSDIELGQSKPTAIRRLKMLERRFVRESDTKYKHVEYLQEYGDLDHMQRIKDEEPGLHYYIPHQAVIRPESKTTKLRVVFDA
;
A
#
# COMPACT_ATOMS: atom_id res chain seq x y z
N MET A 1 -25.40 -0.77 -16.90
CA MET A 1 -25.96 -1.17 -18.22
C MET A 1 -26.87 -0.11 -18.85
N GLN A 2 -27.79 0.53 -18.12
CA GLN A 2 -28.70 1.54 -18.69
C GLN A 2 -27.98 2.74 -19.36
N SER A 3 -26.85 3.18 -18.79
CA SER A 3 -26.03 4.28 -19.34
C SER A 3 -25.34 3.92 -20.66
N LEU A 4 -24.91 2.65 -20.82
CA LEU A 4 -24.32 2.09 -22.05
C LEU A 4 -25.31 2.08 -23.22
N ILE A 5 -26.57 1.71 -22.95
CA ILE A 5 -27.65 1.67 -23.96
C ILE A 5 -27.98 3.09 -24.46
N ASN A 6 -27.95 4.08 -23.58
CA ASN A 6 -28.30 5.47 -23.91
C ASN A 6 -27.21 6.18 -24.73
N LEU A 7 -25.94 5.81 -24.60
CA LEU A 7 -24.84 6.41 -25.36
C LEU A 7 -24.82 5.91 -26.82
N MET A 8 -25.07 4.62 -27.05
CA MET A 8 -25.06 4.04 -28.41
C MET A 8 -26.30 4.40 -29.24
N ARG A 9 -27.41 4.82 -28.61
CA ARG A 9 -28.61 5.33 -29.29
C ARG A 9 -28.43 6.68 -30.00
N LYS A 10 -27.34 7.41 -29.72
CA LYS A 10 -27.12 8.79 -30.23
C LYS A 10 -26.24 8.88 -31.47
N LEU A 11 -25.75 7.77 -32.02
CA LEU A 11 -24.90 7.77 -33.22
C LEU A 11 -25.76 7.93 -34.50
N PRO A 12 -25.63 9.03 -35.27
CA PRO A 12 -26.24 9.10 -36.59
C PRO A 12 -25.46 8.17 -37.55
N PRO A 13 -26.13 7.39 -38.41
CA PRO A 13 -25.43 6.58 -39.40
C PRO A 13 -24.95 7.47 -40.55
N ALA A 14 -23.76 7.18 -41.08
CA ALA A 14 -23.32 7.68 -42.37
C ALA A 14 -24.09 6.96 -43.50
N VAL A 15 -25.31 7.43 -43.80
CA VAL A 15 -26.27 6.73 -44.69
C VAL A 15 -25.87 6.73 -46.18
N SER A 16 -24.88 7.50 -46.62
CA SER A 16 -24.63 7.68 -48.07
C SER A 16 -23.77 6.61 -48.75
N TYR A 17 -23.10 5.70 -48.02
CA TYR A 17 -22.21 4.71 -48.62
C TYR A 17 -22.81 3.30 -48.78
N ILE A 18 -24.06 3.08 -48.33
CA ILE A 18 -24.56 1.74 -48.03
C ILE A 18 -25.55 1.20 -49.09
N GLN A 19 -25.91 2.01 -50.10
CA GLN A 19 -26.77 1.57 -51.22
C GLN A 19 -26.13 0.51 -52.15
N LYS A 20 -24.91 0.03 -51.86
CA LYS A 20 -24.18 -0.96 -52.66
C LYS A 20 -24.07 -2.35 -52.01
N LEU A 21 -24.65 -2.58 -50.83
CA LEU A 21 -24.47 -3.83 -50.06
C LEU A 21 -25.67 -4.79 -50.13
N GLU A 22 -26.38 -4.84 -51.27
CA GLU A 22 -27.58 -5.69 -51.43
C GLU A 22 -27.29 -7.20 -51.28
N ASP A 23 -26.04 -7.63 -51.45
CA ASP A 23 -25.64 -9.05 -51.39
C ASP A 23 -24.97 -9.50 -50.07
N VAL A 24 -24.86 -8.63 -49.05
CA VAL A 24 -24.16 -8.96 -47.80
C VAL A 24 -25.15 -9.14 -46.65
N HIS A 25 -25.14 -10.33 -46.04
CA HIS A 25 -25.90 -10.62 -44.83
C HIS A 25 -25.23 -9.95 -43.60
N LEU A 26 -25.52 -8.66 -43.43
CA LEU A 26 -25.11 -7.88 -42.25
C LEU A 26 -25.82 -8.39 -40.99
N THR A 27 -25.24 -8.12 -39.82
CA THR A 27 -25.85 -8.44 -38.52
C THR A 27 -27.13 -7.62 -38.30
N GLY A 28 -28.24 -8.09 -38.87
CA GLY A 28 -29.57 -7.51 -38.76
C GLY A 28 -29.98 -6.60 -39.92
N PRO A 29 -31.28 -6.58 -40.27
CA PRO A 29 -31.84 -5.77 -41.36
C PRO A 29 -31.83 -4.26 -41.09
N THR A 30 -31.51 -3.85 -39.85
CA THR A 30 -31.54 -2.47 -39.38
C THR A 30 -30.22 -2.05 -38.73
N PHE A 31 -29.08 -2.49 -39.29
CA PHE A 31 -27.73 -2.15 -38.79
C PHE A 31 -27.46 -0.63 -38.72
N ASN A 32 -28.21 0.18 -39.48
CA ASN A 32 -28.17 1.65 -39.49
C ASN A 32 -29.20 2.29 -38.55
N ILE A 33 -29.90 1.53 -37.70
CA ILE A 33 -30.88 2.05 -36.75
C ILE A 33 -30.52 1.48 -35.37
N GLY A 34 -30.36 2.36 -34.38
CA GLY A 34 -30.02 1.92 -33.03
C GLY A 34 -31.15 1.09 -32.40
N ASN A 35 -30.90 -0.20 -32.18
CA ASN A 35 -31.82 -1.12 -31.50
C ASN A 35 -31.47 -1.29 -30.01
N SER A 36 -32.28 -2.05 -29.26
CA SER A 36 -31.92 -2.49 -27.90
C SER A 36 -30.67 -3.38 -27.93
N ILE A 37 -29.83 -3.25 -26.91
CA ILE A 37 -28.66 -4.11 -26.74
C ILE A 37 -29.12 -5.35 -25.96
N ASP A 38 -28.97 -6.52 -26.57
CA ASP A 38 -29.35 -7.80 -25.93
C ASP A 38 -28.20 -8.41 -25.11
N ALA A 39 -26.94 -8.19 -25.51
CA ALA A 39 -25.75 -8.70 -24.82
C ALA A 39 -24.54 -7.78 -25.01
N LEU A 40 -23.62 -7.78 -24.03
CA LEU A 40 -22.31 -7.14 -24.11
C LEU A 40 -21.22 -8.21 -24.10
N LEU A 41 -20.34 -8.17 -25.09
CA LEU A 41 -19.23 -9.11 -25.25
C LEU A 41 -17.93 -8.47 -24.75
N SER A 42 -17.16 -9.23 -23.98
CA SER A 42 -15.88 -8.79 -23.43
C SER A 42 -14.76 -8.91 -24.47
N ALA A 43 -13.62 -8.24 -24.23
CA ALA A 43 -12.51 -8.21 -25.19
C ALA A 43 -11.74 -9.54 -25.29
N ASP A 44 -11.84 -10.40 -24.27
CA ASP A 44 -11.30 -11.75 -24.24
C ASP A 44 -11.94 -12.64 -25.32
N ILE A 45 -13.25 -12.52 -25.55
CA ILE A 45 -13.98 -13.28 -26.58
C ILE A 45 -13.99 -12.60 -27.95
N PHE A 46 -13.49 -11.36 -28.07
CA PHE A 46 -13.53 -10.61 -29.33
C PHE A 46 -12.79 -11.32 -30.46
N PHE A 47 -11.61 -11.89 -30.19
CA PHE A 47 -10.82 -12.57 -31.22
C PHE A 47 -11.37 -13.96 -31.57
N ASP A 48 -12.07 -14.61 -30.63
CA ASP A 48 -12.63 -15.95 -30.81
C ASP A 48 -13.85 -15.97 -31.74
N ILE A 49 -14.59 -14.86 -31.82
CA ILE A 49 -15.80 -14.75 -32.64
C ILE A 49 -15.53 -14.34 -34.09
N LEU A 50 -14.31 -13.94 -34.43
CA LEU A 50 -13.93 -13.52 -35.77
C LEU A 50 -13.80 -14.73 -36.70
N LYS A 51 -14.42 -14.66 -37.87
CA LYS A 51 -14.34 -15.68 -38.92
C LYS A 51 -13.45 -15.23 -40.08
N ASP A 52 -13.06 -16.19 -40.91
CA ASP A 52 -12.45 -15.88 -42.20
C ASP A 52 -13.42 -15.09 -43.09
N GLY A 53 -12.85 -14.15 -43.85
CA GLY A 53 -13.59 -13.25 -44.74
C GLY A 53 -13.50 -11.80 -44.28
N LYS A 54 -12.70 -11.03 -45.03
CA LYS A 54 -12.52 -9.59 -44.85
C LYS A 54 -12.68 -8.90 -46.19
N TYR A 55 -13.68 -8.04 -46.32
CA TYR A 55 -13.93 -7.31 -47.56
C TYR A 55 -13.73 -5.82 -47.31
N LYS A 56 -12.83 -5.20 -48.06
CA LYS A 56 -12.68 -3.74 -48.07
C LYS A 56 -13.68 -3.16 -49.06
N LEU A 57 -14.45 -2.17 -48.66
CA LEU A 57 -15.32 -1.44 -49.59
C LEU A 57 -14.48 -0.53 -50.52
N ASP A 58 -15.05 -0.17 -51.67
CA ASP A 58 -14.44 0.63 -52.74
C ASP A 58 -13.74 1.92 -52.28
N ASN A 59 -14.16 2.51 -51.15
CA ASN A 59 -13.58 3.73 -50.58
C ASN A 59 -12.38 3.47 -49.64
N GLY A 60 -11.93 2.21 -49.50
CA GLY A 60 -10.72 1.78 -48.79
C GLY A 60 -10.76 1.91 -47.27
N ASN A 61 -11.68 2.70 -46.74
CA ASN A 61 -11.70 3.08 -45.33
C ASN A 61 -12.65 2.23 -44.48
N LEU A 62 -13.58 1.50 -45.10
CA LEU A 62 -14.52 0.60 -44.42
C LEU A 62 -14.19 -0.86 -44.74
N ILE A 63 -14.27 -1.69 -43.70
CA ILE A 63 -13.98 -3.12 -43.69
C ILE A 63 -15.23 -3.84 -43.21
N LEU A 64 -15.64 -4.85 -43.98
CA LEU A 64 -16.57 -5.88 -43.59
C LEU A 64 -15.78 -7.06 -43.03
N GLN A 65 -16.14 -7.51 -41.85
CA GLN A 65 -15.49 -8.62 -41.17
C GLN A 65 -16.55 -9.64 -40.74
N ASN A 66 -16.38 -10.88 -41.16
CA ASN A 66 -17.28 -11.95 -40.74
C ASN A 66 -17.05 -12.29 -39.26
N THR A 67 -18.15 -12.56 -38.55
CA THR A 67 -18.15 -13.08 -37.18
C THR A 67 -19.14 -14.23 -37.04
N GLU A 68 -19.10 -14.94 -35.91
CA GLU A 68 -20.13 -15.94 -35.54
C GLU A 68 -21.57 -15.41 -35.59
N PHE A 69 -21.75 -14.11 -35.33
CA PHE A 69 -23.07 -13.47 -35.28
C PHE A 69 -23.48 -12.77 -36.59
N GLY A 70 -22.66 -12.92 -37.64
CA GLY A 70 -22.82 -12.28 -38.95
C GLY A 70 -21.75 -11.22 -39.24
N CYS A 71 -21.90 -10.50 -40.35
CA CYS A 71 -20.86 -9.57 -40.81
C CYS A 71 -20.94 -8.21 -40.08
N ILE A 72 -19.83 -7.82 -39.43
CA ILE A 72 -19.68 -6.50 -38.79
C ILE A 72 -18.96 -5.51 -39.72
N ILE A 73 -19.20 -4.22 -39.52
CA ILE A 73 -18.56 -3.13 -40.29
C ILE A 73 -17.62 -2.35 -39.35
N SER A 74 -16.38 -2.12 -39.77
CA SER A 74 -15.38 -1.35 -39.03
C SER A 74 -14.60 -0.46 -39.97
N GLY A 75 -14.28 0.78 -39.58
CA GLY A 75 -13.46 1.66 -40.39
C GLY A 75 -13.71 3.13 -40.17
N ASN A 76 -12.98 3.96 -40.92
CA ASN A 76 -13.05 5.41 -40.82
C ASN A 76 -13.99 5.96 -41.90
N THR A 77 -15.01 6.72 -41.49
CA THR A 77 -15.84 7.48 -42.43
C THR A 77 -15.26 8.88 -42.58
N SER A 78 -14.70 9.20 -43.74
CA SER A 78 -14.00 10.47 -44.01
C SER A 78 -14.93 11.70 -44.18
N ARG A 79 -16.05 11.77 -43.45
CA ARG A 79 -16.95 12.92 -43.46
C ARG A 79 -17.59 13.15 -42.09
N PHE A 80 -17.05 14.09 -41.33
CA PHE A 80 -17.81 14.88 -40.35
C PHE A 80 -17.56 16.37 -40.61
N SER A 81 -18.14 16.89 -41.69
CA SER A 81 -18.39 18.33 -41.78
C SER A 81 -19.70 18.61 -41.06
N SER A 82 -19.58 19.25 -39.88
CA SER A 82 -20.63 19.80 -39.01
C SER A 82 -21.15 18.89 -37.89
N GLY A 83 -20.83 19.28 -36.65
CA GLY A 83 -21.69 19.05 -35.47
C GLY A 83 -21.37 17.87 -34.56
N SER A 84 -20.31 17.99 -33.76
CA SER A 84 -19.92 17.14 -32.61
C SER A 84 -19.10 15.87 -32.93
N LEU A 85 -17.85 15.88 -32.44
CA LEU A 85 -17.07 14.67 -32.20
C LEU A 85 -17.66 14.00 -30.95
N HIS A 86 -18.09 12.74 -31.06
CA HIS A 86 -18.45 11.92 -29.91
C HIS A 86 -17.33 10.91 -29.64
N CYS A 87 -16.60 11.13 -28.55
CA CYS A 87 -15.66 10.17 -27.98
C CYS A 87 -16.36 9.46 -26.82
N GLY A 88 -16.66 8.17 -26.99
CA GLY A 88 -17.21 7.33 -25.92
C GLY A 88 -16.09 6.70 -25.10
N LEU A 89 -15.59 7.41 -24.08
CA LEU A 89 -14.68 6.83 -23.10
C LEU A 89 -15.53 6.07 -22.06
N ILE A 90 -15.49 4.74 -22.12
CA ILE A 90 -16.08 3.90 -21.07
C ILE A 90 -15.04 3.77 -19.96
N THR A 91 -15.09 4.70 -19.03
CA THR A 91 -14.50 4.52 -17.70
C THR A 91 -15.60 4.11 -16.76
N ARG A 92 -15.34 3.09 -15.93
CA ARG A 92 -16.09 2.91 -14.69
C ARG A 92 -15.84 4.18 -13.87
N ASP A 93 -16.83 5.08 -13.91
CA ASP A 93 -16.96 6.31 -13.14
C ASP A 93 -15.66 7.10 -12.93
N PHE A 94 -15.32 8.00 -13.87
CA PHE A 94 -14.18 8.91 -13.72
C PHE A 94 -14.35 9.88 -12.55
N GLU A 95 -15.59 10.25 -12.19
CA GLU A 95 -15.89 10.98 -10.96
C GLU A 95 -15.49 10.16 -9.74
N SER A 96 -15.88 8.88 -9.66
CA SER A 96 -15.47 8.04 -8.53
C SER A 96 -13.98 7.77 -8.54
N LEU A 97 -13.32 7.64 -9.70
CA LEU A 97 -11.86 7.46 -9.76
C LEU A 97 -11.12 8.74 -9.36
N ASN A 98 -11.53 9.91 -9.83
CA ASN A 98 -10.93 11.17 -9.40
C ASN A 98 -11.20 11.44 -7.93
N ASP A 99 -12.40 11.13 -7.42
CA ASP A 99 -12.72 11.26 -6.01
C ASP A 99 -11.95 10.22 -5.18
N THR A 100 -11.82 8.98 -5.66
CA THR A 100 -11.02 7.95 -4.97
C THR A 100 -9.53 8.27 -5.00
N LEU A 101 -9.00 8.75 -6.13
CA LEU A 101 -7.63 9.21 -6.23
C LEU A 101 -7.41 10.44 -5.36
N LYS A 102 -8.34 11.39 -5.37
CA LYS A 102 -8.29 12.57 -4.51
C LYS A 102 -8.35 12.19 -3.04
N SER A 103 -9.25 11.30 -2.63
CA SER A 103 -9.31 10.79 -1.25
C SER A 103 -8.07 9.98 -0.90
N PHE A 104 -7.52 9.20 -1.82
CA PHE A 104 -6.27 8.48 -1.63
C PHE A 104 -5.12 9.45 -1.39
N TRP A 105 -4.99 10.48 -2.25
CA TRP A 105 -3.98 11.52 -2.09
C TRP A 105 -4.23 12.38 -0.86
N GLU A 106 -5.46 12.75 -0.49
CA GLU A 106 -5.75 13.48 0.75
C GLU A 106 -5.41 12.69 2.03
N VAL A 107 -5.43 11.35 1.96
CA VAL A 107 -5.07 10.47 3.08
C VAL A 107 -3.56 10.19 3.13
N GLU A 108 -2.91 10.01 1.99
CA GLU A 108 -1.46 9.74 1.88
C GLU A 108 -0.62 11.02 1.87
N GLU A 109 -1.21 12.16 1.50
CA GLU A 109 -0.55 13.47 1.53
C GLU A 109 -0.34 13.85 2.99
N ILE A 110 0.91 13.78 3.41
CA ILE A 110 1.37 14.34 4.66
C ILE A 110 1.20 15.85 4.54
N VAL A 111 0.03 16.36 4.90
CA VAL A 111 -0.21 17.81 4.98
C VAL A 111 0.83 18.35 5.95
N PRO A 112 1.77 19.22 5.52
CA PRO A 112 2.73 19.79 6.44
C PRO A 112 1.94 20.50 7.53
N THR A 113 2.06 20.00 8.76
CA THR A 113 1.38 20.57 9.91
C THR A 113 1.76 22.04 9.99
N LYS A 114 0.78 22.94 9.83
CA LYS A 114 0.96 24.40 9.94
C LYS A 114 1.51 24.82 11.32
N PHE A 115 1.41 23.92 12.30
CA PHE A 115 2.00 24.06 13.62
C PHE A 115 3.22 23.15 13.71
N VAL A 116 4.40 23.68 13.36
CA VAL A 116 5.66 23.05 13.74
C VAL A 116 5.93 23.45 15.18
N SER A 117 5.68 22.55 16.13
CA SER A 117 6.07 22.77 17.52
C SER A 117 7.58 22.94 17.61
N ASP A 118 8.07 23.64 18.62
CA ASP A 118 9.52 23.78 18.80
C ASP A 118 10.19 22.41 19.10
N GLU A 119 9.44 21.44 19.65
CA GLU A 119 9.90 20.06 19.78
C GLU A 119 10.10 19.38 18.42
N LEU A 120 9.18 19.58 17.47
CA LEU A 120 9.30 19.05 16.10
C LEU A 120 10.51 19.66 15.39
N LYS A 121 10.74 20.98 15.52
CA LYS A 121 11.93 21.63 14.95
C LYS A 121 13.22 21.04 15.48
N LYS A 122 13.32 20.86 16.81
CA LYS A 122 14.48 20.23 17.44
C LYS A 122 14.70 18.79 16.93
N CYS A 123 13.62 18.03 16.75
CA CYS A 123 13.69 16.68 16.21
C CYS A 123 14.20 16.66 14.76
N ASP A 124 13.70 17.57 13.91
CA ASP A 124 14.14 17.69 12.51
C ASP A 124 15.60 18.11 12.42
N GLU A 125 16.01 19.10 13.21
CA GLU A 125 17.42 19.54 13.31
C GLU A 125 18.33 18.40 13.78
N HIS A 126 17.90 17.65 14.81
CA HIS A 126 18.64 16.47 15.31
C HIS A 126 18.75 15.38 14.24
N PHE A 127 17.66 15.08 13.54
CA PHE A 127 17.65 14.13 12.44
C PHE A 127 18.66 14.54 11.36
N LEU A 128 18.58 15.77 10.86
CA LEU A 128 19.48 16.27 9.80
C LEU A 128 20.95 16.27 10.24
N LYS A 129 21.21 16.53 11.52
CA LYS A 129 22.57 16.55 12.08
C LYS A 129 23.18 15.16 12.27
N THR A 130 22.36 14.18 12.66
CA THR A 130 22.84 12.85 13.08
C THR A 130 22.61 11.75 12.05
N MET A 131 21.81 12.03 11.03
CA MET A 131 21.59 11.14 9.90
C MET A 131 22.88 10.94 9.12
N ILE A 132 23.38 9.71 9.15
CA ILE A 132 24.50 9.26 8.32
C ILE A 132 24.06 8.06 7.48
N ARG A 133 24.82 7.80 6.42
CA ARG A 133 24.65 6.59 5.61
C ARG A 133 25.82 5.66 5.88
N ASP A 134 25.53 4.43 6.29
CA ASP A 134 26.57 3.43 6.51
C ASP A 134 27.19 2.96 5.19
N THR A 135 28.27 2.17 5.26
CA THR A 135 28.96 1.60 4.10
C THR A 135 28.09 0.64 3.28
N ASN A 136 26.99 0.14 3.86
CA ASN A 136 26.01 -0.73 3.20
C ASN A 136 24.83 0.06 2.62
N GLY A 137 24.84 1.40 2.70
CA GLY A 137 23.81 2.26 2.17
C GLY A 137 22.57 2.43 3.05
N ARG A 138 22.59 1.98 4.31
CA ARG A 138 21.50 2.15 5.29
C ARG A 138 21.56 3.51 5.96
N PHE A 139 20.40 4.05 6.29
CA PHE A 139 20.31 5.26 7.10
C PHE A 139 20.48 4.90 8.58
N CYS A 140 21.45 5.54 9.22
CA CYS A 140 21.66 5.48 10.66
C CYS A 140 21.36 6.86 11.22
N VAL A 141 20.45 6.93 12.18
CA VAL A 141 20.03 8.17 12.82
C VAL A 141 20.16 7.97 14.32
N GLU A 142 20.73 8.94 15.01
CA GLU A 142 20.83 8.90 16.46
C GLU A 142 19.44 9.16 17.06
N MET A 143 19.08 8.41 18.11
CA MET A 143 17.75 8.54 18.72
C MET A 143 17.63 9.91 19.42
N PRO A 144 16.64 10.75 19.08
CA PRO A 144 16.46 12.04 19.74
C PRO A 144 16.02 11.82 21.19
N MET A 145 16.79 12.38 22.13
CA MET A 145 16.44 12.42 23.55
C MET A 145 15.80 13.77 23.87
N LYS A 146 14.77 13.78 24.72
CA LYS A 146 14.26 15.03 25.28
C LYS A 146 15.24 15.56 26.32
N ASP A 147 15.45 16.88 26.33
CA ASP A 147 16.16 17.56 27.42
C ASP A 147 15.46 17.20 28.74
N SER A 148 16.12 16.41 29.58
CA SER A 148 15.49 15.75 30.72
C SER A 148 15.97 16.32 32.05
N ASP A 149 15.22 17.31 32.56
CA ASP A 149 15.08 17.51 34.00
C ASP A 149 13.98 16.57 34.55
N ILE A 150 13.95 15.33 34.07
CA ILE A 150 12.94 14.34 34.47
C ILE A 150 13.48 13.64 35.71
N GLU A 151 13.07 14.12 36.88
CA GLU A 151 13.33 13.42 38.13
C GLU A 151 12.41 12.20 38.27
N LEU A 152 12.91 10.98 38.01
CA LEU A 152 12.13 9.72 38.16
C LEU A 152 11.86 9.33 39.63
N GLY A 153 12.17 10.21 40.58
CA GLY A 153 11.98 9.99 42.02
C GLY A 153 12.85 8.86 42.60
N GLN A 154 12.41 8.33 43.74
CA GLN A 154 13.14 7.33 44.54
C GLN A 154 12.88 5.89 44.04
N SER A 155 13.65 5.43 43.05
CA SER A 155 13.51 4.09 42.45
C SER A 155 14.26 2.97 43.20
N LYS A 156 15.35 3.30 43.92
CA LYS A 156 16.22 2.34 44.63
C LYS A 156 15.49 1.39 45.58
N PRO A 157 14.58 1.86 46.47
CA PRO A 157 13.90 0.98 47.43
C PRO A 157 13.03 -0.08 46.74
N THR A 158 12.33 0.29 45.67
CA THR A 158 11.49 -0.61 44.88
C THR A 158 12.33 -1.65 44.17
N ALA A 159 13.42 -1.24 43.52
CA ALA A 159 14.35 -2.15 42.85
C ALA A 159 14.94 -3.19 43.82
N ILE A 160 15.41 -2.76 45.00
CA ILE A 160 15.94 -3.65 46.04
C ILE A 160 14.88 -4.64 46.53
N ARG A 161 13.65 -4.19 46.75
CA ARG A 161 12.55 -5.07 47.19
C ARG A 161 12.26 -6.15 46.16
N ARG A 162 12.21 -5.79 44.87
CA ARG A 162 12.00 -6.75 43.77
C ARG A 162 13.16 -7.72 43.63
N LEU A 163 14.40 -7.25 43.76
CA LEU A 163 15.59 -8.11 43.75
C LEU A 163 15.53 -9.17 44.87
N LYS A 164 15.23 -8.76 46.11
CA LYS A 164 15.09 -9.71 47.23
C LYS A 164 13.99 -10.75 47.00
N MET A 165 12.90 -10.38 46.35
CA MET A 165 11.84 -11.33 45.97
C MET A 165 12.33 -12.34 44.92
N LEU A 166 13.09 -11.87 43.93
CA LEU A 166 13.71 -12.70 42.90
C LEU A 166 14.71 -13.69 43.51
N GLU A 167 15.59 -13.24 44.41
CA GLU A 167 16.53 -14.09 45.13
C GLU A 167 15.83 -15.18 45.95
N ARG A 168 14.74 -14.85 46.65
CA ARG A 168 13.93 -15.85 47.37
C ARG A 168 13.32 -16.88 46.43
N ARG A 169 12.90 -16.49 45.23
CA ARG A 169 12.41 -17.44 44.21
C ARG A 169 13.52 -18.37 43.75
N PHE A 170 14.72 -17.84 43.53
CA PHE A 170 15.91 -18.60 43.13
C PHE A 170 16.38 -19.63 44.16
N VAL A 171 16.04 -19.47 45.43
CA VAL A 171 16.30 -20.52 46.45
C VAL A 171 15.49 -21.79 46.15
N ARG A 172 14.27 -21.65 45.64
CA ARG A 172 13.39 -22.79 45.30
C ARG A 172 13.63 -23.30 43.89
N GLU A 173 14.08 -22.43 42.99
CA GLU A 173 14.28 -22.71 41.57
C GLU A 173 15.76 -22.53 41.17
N SER A 174 16.59 -23.53 41.48
CA SER A 174 18.03 -23.48 41.24
C SER A 174 18.40 -23.40 39.74
N ASP A 175 17.65 -24.08 38.88
CA ASP A 175 17.86 -24.05 37.42
C ASP A 175 17.59 -22.64 36.83
N THR A 176 16.52 -21.97 37.28
CA THR A 176 16.21 -20.59 36.90
C THR A 176 17.33 -19.63 37.32
N LYS A 177 17.90 -19.83 38.52
CA LYS A 177 19.02 -19.04 39.03
C LYS A 177 20.26 -19.18 38.15
N TYR A 178 20.63 -20.40 37.81
CA TYR A 178 21.81 -20.68 36.99
C TYR A 178 21.73 -19.96 35.63
N LYS A 179 20.61 -20.15 34.92
CA LYS A 179 20.36 -19.51 33.62
C LYS A 179 20.28 -17.98 33.70
N HIS A 180 19.79 -17.44 34.81
CA HIS A 180 19.76 -15.99 35.03
C HIS A 180 21.18 -15.41 35.22
N VAL A 181 22.03 -16.10 35.98
CA VAL A 181 23.44 -15.70 36.17
C VAL A 181 24.22 -15.80 34.85
N GLU A 182 24.03 -16.88 34.10
CA GLU A 182 24.62 -17.08 32.77
C GLU A 182 24.22 -15.93 31.82
N TYR A 183 22.93 -15.58 31.76
CA TYR A 183 22.45 -14.44 30.98
C TYR A 183 23.13 -13.13 31.38
N LEU A 184 23.25 -12.85 32.69
CA LEU A 184 23.90 -11.62 33.15
C LEU A 184 25.38 -11.59 32.79
N GLN A 185 26.09 -12.73 32.87
CA GLN A 185 27.48 -12.81 32.43
C GLN A 185 27.62 -12.49 30.94
N GLU A 186 26.83 -13.15 30.08
CA GLU A 186 26.81 -12.88 28.64
C GLU A 186 26.49 -11.40 28.34
N TYR A 187 25.52 -10.82 29.05
CA TYR A 187 25.15 -9.41 28.89
C TYR A 187 26.30 -8.45 29.27
N GLY A 188 27.14 -8.83 30.24
CA GLY A 188 28.35 -8.10 30.58
C GLY A 188 29.49 -8.31 29.56
N ASP A 189 29.68 -9.54 29.09
CA ASP A 189 30.71 -9.89 28.10
C ASP A 189 30.46 -9.22 26.74
N LEU A 190 29.20 -8.96 26.41
CA LEU A 190 28.77 -8.17 25.24
C LEU A 190 28.87 -6.64 25.45
N ASP A 191 29.45 -6.19 26.57
CA ASP A 191 29.60 -4.79 26.95
C ASP A 191 28.26 -4.03 27.04
N HIS A 192 27.16 -4.76 27.32
CA HIS A 192 25.84 -4.15 27.54
C HIS A 192 25.58 -3.76 29.00
N MET A 193 26.43 -4.22 29.93
CA MET A 193 26.44 -3.76 31.32
C MET A 193 27.85 -3.80 31.90
N GLN A 194 28.08 -2.93 32.88
CA GLN A 194 29.32 -2.90 33.65
C GLN A 194 29.02 -2.85 35.14
N ARG A 195 29.93 -3.42 35.94
CA ARG A 195 29.84 -3.33 37.40
C ARG A 195 30.25 -1.91 37.82
N ILE A 196 29.33 -1.23 38.52
CA ILE A 196 29.56 0.10 39.06
C ILE A 196 30.67 0.05 40.14
N LYS A 197 31.61 1.00 40.11
CA LYS A 197 32.71 1.13 41.06
C LYS A 197 32.33 2.14 42.15
N ASP A 198 31.77 1.64 43.26
CA ASP A 198 31.28 2.43 44.40
C ASP A 198 30.31 3.57 44.01
N GLU A 199 29.72 4.25 45.00
CA GLU A 199 28.66 5.24 44.75
C GLU A 199 29.24 6.46 44.02
N GLU A 200 29.19 6.46 42.69
CA GLU A 200 29.54 7.63 41.90
C GLU A 200 28.66 8.81 42.33
N PRO A 201 29.22 10.02 42.51
CA PRO A 201 28.42 11.19 42.84
C PRO A 201 27.50 11.51 41.66
N GLY A 202 26.18 11.54 41.90
CA GLY A 202 25.21 11.86 40.85
C GLY A 202 23.79 11.36 41.15
N LEU A 203 22.88 11.71 40.24
CA LEU A 203 21.49 11.25 40.26
C LEU A 203 21.41 9.87 39.59
N HIS A 204 21.04 8.85 40.36
CA HIS A 204 21.00 7.45 39.91
C HIS A 204 19.58 6.89 39.92
N TYR A 205 19.23 6.17 38.87
CA TYR A 205 17.97 5.46 38.76
C TYR A 205 18.19 3.95 38.71
N TYR A 206 17.32 3.23 39.41
CA TYR A 206 17.43 1.79 39.59
C TYR A 206 16.21 1.13 38.97
N ILE A 207 16.44 0.31 37.95
CA ILE A 207 15.38 -0.38 37.22
C ILE A 207 15.31 -1.83 37.74
N PRO A 208 14.19 -2.27 38.33
CA PRO A 208 14.00 -3.67 38.67
C PRO A 208 14.02 -4.55 37.41
N HIS A 209 14.47 -5.79 37.55
CA HIS A 209 14.42 -6.76 36.47
C HIS A 209 13.85 -8.09 36.94
N GLN A 210 13.36 -8.88 35.99
CA GLN A 210 12.80 -10.20 36.24
C GLN A 210 13.24 -11.21 35.19
N ALA A 211 13.51 -12.44 35.64
CA ALA A 211 13.72 -13.57 34.75
C ALA A 211 12.37 -14.16 34.31
N VAL A 212 12.14 -14.21 33.00
CA VAL A 212 10.97 -14.80 32.35
C VAL A 212 11.41 -16.05 31.58
N ILE A 213 10.84 -17.20 31.92
CA ILE A 213 11.09 -18.46 31.22
C ILE A 213 10.04 -18.62 30.12
N ARG A 214 10.50 -18.91 28.91
CA ARG A 214 9.65 -19.30 27.78
C ARG A 214 10.14 -20.65 27.27
N PRO A 215 9.58 -21.77 27.77
CA PRO A 215 10.06 -23.12 27.42
C PRO A 215 9.99 -23.41 25.92
N GLU A 216 9.00 -22.83 25.25
CA GLU A 216 8.70 -22.91 23.81
C GLU A 216 9.65 -22.08 22.92
N SER A 217 10.53 -21.26 23.51
CA SER A 217 11.42 -20.36 22.77
C SER A 217 12.52 -21.13 22.05
N LYS A 218 12.63 -20.94 20.73
CA LYS A 218 13.64 -21.61 19.88
C LYS A 218 15.07 -21.12 20.11
N THR A 219 15.26 -19.88 20.57
CA THR A 219 16.59 -19.28 20.73
C THR A 219 17.07 -19.34 22.18
N THR A 220 16.39 -18.64 23.09
CA THR A 220 16.74 -18.62 24.52
C THR A 220 15.52 -18.94 25.38
N LYS A 221 15.66 -19.95 26.24
CA LYS A 221 14.59 -20.41 27.14
C LYS A 221 14.36 -19.46 28.33
N LEU A 222 15.32 -18.61 28.66
CA LEU A 222 15.22 -17.57 29.69
C LEU A 222 15.56 -16.20 29.08
N ARG A 223 14.80 -15.17 29.46
CA ARG A 223 15.07 -13.76 29.13
C ARG A 223 14.95 -12.90 30.37
N VAL A 224 15.82 -11.90 30.50
CA VAL A 224 15.68 -10.88 31.54
C VAL A 224 14.91 -9.70 30.97
N VAL A 225 13.86 -9.29 31.68
CA VAL A 225 13.04 -8.13 31.32
C VAL A 225 13.25 -7.07 32.39
N PHE A 226 13.60 -5.86 31.95
CA PHE A 226 13.72 -4.68 32.80
C PHE A 226 12.35 -3.99 32.86
N ASP A 227 11.90 -3.68 34.07
CA ASP A 227 10.61 -3.06 34.38
C ASP A 227 10.88 -1.55 34.60
N ALA A 228 10.98 -0.84 33.46
CA ALA A 228 11.42 0.56 33.35
C ALA A 228 10.27 1.57 33.52
#